data_AF-A0A497RBA1-F1
#
_entry.id   AF-A0A497RBA1-F1
#
_cell.length_a   1.000
_cell.length_b   1.000
_cell.length_c   1.000
_cell.angle_alpha   90.00
_cell.angle_beta   90.00
_cell.angle_gamma   90.00
#
_symmetry.space_group_name_H-M   'P 1'
#
loop_
_entity.id
_entity.type
_entity.pdbx_description
1 polymer ?
#
loop_
_entity_poly.entity_id
_entity_poly.type
_entity_poly.pdbx_seq_one_letter_code
_entity_poly.pdbx_strand_id
1 'polypeptide(L)'
;AAILFQNKEYISTFLYFKGIELDGNAVGVFNLDLLKGILVVELDKSRIQRILLECADRVNPAVLRAVLTIALNIAHKGREGKKIGTAFVIGDVEEVLKRSNPLILNPYKGHPEKERDITNPETWESVMEFAQLDGVFVIGEDGIIEAAGRYLEVSGKDLKIKKGLGGRHLACASITRETEAIAVVVSESGDIKIYKDGEEILEINASIL
;
A
#
# COMPACT_ATOMS: atom_id res chain seq x y z
N ALA A 1 -14.36 5.65 32.91
CA ALA A 1 -14.51 4.93 31.64
C ALA A 1 -13.47 5.49 30.68
N ALA A 2 -12.42 4.73 30.37
CA ALA A 2 -11.38 5.14 29.43
C ALA A 2 -11.96 5.00 28.01
N ILE A 3 -12.10 6.11 27.30
CA ILE A 3 -12.47 6.08 25.89
C ILE A 3 -11.16 5.87 25.13
N LEU A 4 -10.98 4.66 24.59
CA LEU A 4 -9.97 4.38 23.58
C LEU A 4 -10.16 5.38 22.44
N PHE A 5 -9.15 6.22 22.17
CA PHE A 5 -9.03 6.77 20.82
C PHE A 5 -8.92 5.59 19.87
N GLN A 6 -9.92 5.46 19.00
CA GLN A 6 -9.95 4.44 17.96
C GLN A 6 -8.64 4.50 17.17
N ASN A 7 -7.97 3.35 17.00
CA ASN A 7 -6.72 3.16 16.24
C ASN A 7 -6.71 3.80 14.82
N LYS A 8 -7.90 4.15 14.33
CA LYS A 8 -8.22 4.66 12.99
C LYS A 8 -7.48 5.94 12.60
N GLU A 9 -7.34 6.89 13.53
CA GLU A 9 -6.69 8.18 13.25
C GLU A 9 -5.16 8.15 13.39
N TYR A 10 -4.62 7.16 14.11
CA TYR A 10 -3.20 7.14 14.42
C TYR A 10 -2.33 6.81 13.20
N ILE A 11 -2.72 5.78 12.43
CA ILE A 11 -1.99 5.33 11.25
C ILE A 11 -2.06 6.38 10.14
N SER A 12 -3.23 7.00 9.97
CA SER A 12 -3.40 8.10 9.01
C SER A 12 -2.59 9.32 9.42
N THR A 13 -2.59 9.71 10.70
CA THR A 13 -1.79 10.84 11.21
C THR A 13 -0.28 10.59 11.08
N PHE A 14 0.20 9.38 11.37
CA PHE A 14 1.61 9.00 11.18
C PHE A 14 2.08 9.19 9.73
N LEU A 15 1.23 8.88 8.75
CA LEU A 15 1.53 9.09 7.33
C LEU A 15 1.27 10.52 6.84
N TYR A 16 0.51 11.32 7.60
CA TYR A 16 0.16 12.70 7.26
C TYR A 16 1.25 13.71 7.62
N PHE A 17 2.25 13.35 8.44
CA PHE A 17 3.40 14.20 8.75
C PHE A 17 4.31 14.35 7.51
N LYS A 18 3.85 15.15 6.55
CA LYS A 18 4.62 15.60 5.39
C LYS A 18 5.92 16.24 5.88
N GLY A 19 7.05 15.64 5.52
CA GLY A 19 8.38 16.26 5.63
C GLY A 19 9.00 16.29 7.04
N ILE A 20 8.42 15.59 8.02
CA ILE A 20 9.05 15.42 9.33
C ILE A 20 9.44 13.94 9.46
N GLU A 21 10.74 13.65 9.38
CA GLU A 21 11.25 12.36 9.80
C GLU A 21 11.03 12.23 11.31
N LEU A 22 10.03 11.45 11.69
CA LEU A 22 9.78 11.12 13.09
C LEU A 22 10.56 9.85 13.43
N ASP A 23 11.70 10.04 14.09
CA ASP A 23 12.57 9.01 14.66
C ASP A 23 12.44 9.06 16.20
N GLY A 24 12.49 7.91 16.86
CA GLY A 24 12.38 7.80 18.32
C GLY A 24 10.94 7.82 18.85
N ASN A 25 10.75 8.58 19.93
CA ASN A 25 9.47 8.70 20.62
C ASN A 25 8.76 9.99 20.19
N ALA A 26 7.56 9.87 19.65
CA ALA A 26 6.69 10.99 19.36
C ALA A 26 5.72 11.25 20.52
N VAL A 27 5.51 12.52 20.84
CA VAL A 27 4.50 12.94 21.82
C VAL A 27 3.46 13.81 21.11
N GLY A 28 2.25 13.28 20.96
CA GLY A 28 1.08 14.02 20.49
C GLY A 28 0.33 14.65 21.66
N VAL A 29 0.08 15.95 21.61
CA VAL A 29 -0.79 16.63 22.59
C VAL A 29 -2.07 17.02 21.89
N PHE A 30 -3.21 16.61 22.45
CA PHE A 30 -4.51 16.97 21.92
C PHE A 30 -5.36 17.69 22.96
N ASN A 31 -6.05 18.72 22.50
CA ASN A 31 -6.94 19.55 23.29
C ASN A 31 -8.28 19.64 22.54
N LEU A 32 -9.19 18.76 22.91
CA LEU A 32 -10.56 18.73 22.42
C LEU A 32 -11.47 19.30 23.50
N ASP A 33 -12.64 19.81 23.12
CA ASP A 33 -13.56 20.50 24.03
C ASP A 33 -13.94 19.68 25.26
N LEU A 34 -13.99 18.35 25.12
CA LEU A 34 -14.33 17.42 26.21
C LEU A 34 -13.15 16.56 26.68
N LEU A 35 -11.98 16.65 26.05
CA LEU A 35 -10.85 15.78 26.35
C LEU A 35 -9.52 16.46 26.08
N LYS A 36 -8.66 16.46 27.11
CA LYS A 36 -7.25 16.82 26.98
C LYS A 36 -6.42 15.59 27.25
N GLY A 37 -5.39 15.38 26.45
CA GLY A 37 -4.54 14.22 26.62
C GLY A 37 -3.19 14.34 25.93
N ILE A 38 -2.32 13.42 26.32
CA ILE A 38 -0.98 13.24 25.77
C ILE A 38 -0.91 11.79 25.27
N LEU A 39 -0.50 11.63 24.03
CA LEU A 39 -0.21 10.36 23.38
C LEU A 39 1.31 10.25 23.24
N VAL A 40 1.91 9.23 23.82
CA VAL A 40 3.33 8.92 23.61
C VAL A 40 3.41 7.69 22.72
N VAL A 41 4.14 7.77 21.61
CA VAL A 41 4.35 6.63 20.71
C VAL A 41 5.80 6.43 20.40
N GLU A 42 6.26 5.18 20.56
CA GLU A 42 7.60 4.75 20.20
C GLU A 42 7.59 4.30 18.73
N LEU A 43 8.11 5.15 17.84
CA LEU A 43 8.04 4.92 16.40
C LEU A 43 9.04 3.88 15.93
N ASP A 44 10.19 3.78 16.58
CA ASP A 44 11.25 2.80 16.29
C ASP A 44 10.78 1.35 16.51
N LYS A 45 9.75 1.17 17.35
CA LYS A 45 9.11 -0.13 17.58
C LYS A 45 7.92 -0.38 16.66
N SER A 46 7.59 0.55 15.78
CA SER A 46 6.50 0.40 14.84
C SER A 46 6.79 -0.71 13.85
N ARG A 47 5.83 -1.64 13.72
CA ARG A 47 5.88 -2.69 12.70
C ARG A 47 6.00 -2.10 11.29
N ILE A 48 5.41 -0.91 11.05
CA ILE A 48 5.48 -0.24 9.75
C ILE A 48 6.92 0.22 9.46
N GLN A 49 7.61 0.85 10.42
CA GLN A 49 8.99 1.31 10.19
C GLN A 49 9.94 0.13 9.91
N ARG A 50 9.81 -0.96 10.67
CA ARG A 50 10.62 -2.17 10.43
C ARG A 50 10.41 -2.70 9.01
N ILE A 51 9.18 -2.70 8.53
CA ILE A 51 8.86 -3.16 7.16
C ILE A 51 9.36 -2.18 6.10
N LEU A 52 9.29 -0.86 6.34
CA LEU A 52 9.90 0.12 5.45
C LEU A 52 11.41 -0.10 5.32
N LEU A 53 12.11 -0.42 6.42
CA LEU A 53 13.54 -0.74 6.42
C LEU A 53 13.81 -2.09 5.74
N GLU A 54 12.99 -3.11 6.01
CA GLU A 54 13.10 -4.44 5.40
C GLU A 54 12.92 -4.40 3.87
N CYS A 55 12.11 -3.48 3.37
CA CYS A 55 11.85 -3.28 1.94
C CYS A 55 12.83 -2.29 1.27
N ALA A 56 13.59 -1.53 2.05
CA ALA A 56 14.45 -0.45 1.55
C ALA A 56 15.63 -0.97 0.70
N ASP A 57 15.91 -2.27 0.76
CA ASP A 57 16.90 -2.96 -0.08
C ASP A 57 16.47 -3.06 -1.55
N ARG A 58 15.17 -2.94 -1.85
CA ARG A 58 14.59 -3.12 -3.19
C ARG A 58 13.84 -1.90 -3.70
N VAL A 59 13.24 -1.12 -2.81
CA VAL A 59 12.38 0.00 -3.19
C VAL A 59 12.65 1.22 -2.35
N ASN A 60 12.57 2.40 -2.96
CA ASN A 60 12.71 3.65 -2.25
C ASN A 60 11.62 3.74 -1.15
N PRO A 61 12.00 3.96 0.13
CA PRO A 61 11.04 4.06 1.22
C PRO A 61 9.97 5.15 1.01
N ALA A 62 10.27 6.20 0.25
CA ALA A 62 9.29 7.23 -0.10
C ALA A 62 8.16 6.68 -0.99
N VAL A 63 8.49 5.80 -1.94
CA VAL A 63 7.53 5.14 -2.83
C VAL A 63 6.63 4.21 -2.04
N LEU A 64 7.22 3.35 -1.19
CA LEU A 64 6.44 2.43 -0.36
C LEU A 64 5.55 3.19 0.64
N ARG A 65 6.02 4.31 1.21
CA ARG A 65 5.18 5.19 2.05
C ARG A 65 4.01 5.76 1.26
N ALA A 66 4.25 6.31 0.07
CA ALA A 66 3.19 6.86 -0.77
C ALA A 66 2.13 5.80 -1.12
N VAL A 67 2.56 4.60 -1.54
CA VAL A 67 1.67 3.47 -1.82
C VAL A 67 0.86 3.09 -0.58
N LEU A 68 1.49 3.02 0.60
CA LEU A 68 0.77 2.72 1.84
C LEU A 68 -0.25 3.79 2.22
N THR A 69 0.07 5.07 2.03
CA THR A 69 -0.88 6.15 2.27
C THR A 69 -2.08 6.05 1.33
N ILE A 70 -1.87 5.78 0.04
CA ILE A 70 -2.95 5.57 -0.92
C ILE A 70 -3.76 4.33 -0.55
N ALA A 71 -3.10 3.23 -0.19
CA ALA A 71 -3.76 1.99 0.22
C ALA A 71 -4.68 2.21 1.43
N LEU A 72 -4.25 3.01 2.41
CA LEU A 72 -5.06 3.40 3.57
C LEU A 72 -6.23 4.30 3.19
N ASN A 73 -6.03 5.24 2.27
CA ASN A 73 -7.12 6.05 1.73
C ASN A 73 -8.18 5.18 1.06
N ILE A 74 -7.77 4.21 0.24
CA ILE A 74 -8.67 3.26 -0.43
C ILE A 74 -9.38 2.37 0.58
N ALA A 75 -8.65 1.81 1.54
CA ALA A 75 -9.21 0.95 2.59
C ALA A 75 -10.27 1.66 3.44
N HIS A 76 -10.02 2.93 3.78
CA HIS A 76 -10.89 3.70 4.67
C HIS A 76 -12.05 4.37 3.94
N LYS A 77 -11.80 5.00 2.79
CA LYS A 77 -12.80 5.79 2.05
C LYS A 77 -13.54 4.97 1.00
N GLY A 78 -12.90 3.94 0.45
CA GLY A 78 -13.32 3.34 -0.81
C GLY A 78 -13.39 4.39 -1.93
N ARG A 79 -14.33 4.22 -2.86
CA ARG A 79 -14.70 5.23 -3.87
C ARG A 79 -16.21 5.25 -3.99
N GLU A 80 -16.81 6.44 -4.02
CA GLU A 80 -18.26 6.61 -4.21
C GLU A 80 -19.12 5.74 -3.25
N GLY A 81 -18.63 5.55 -2.01
CA GLY A 81 -19.32 4.76 -0.99
C GLY A 81 -19.21 3.25 -1.17
N LYS A 82 -18.42 2.76 -2.14
CA LYS A 82 -18.15 1.34 -2.36
C LYS A 82 -16.76 0.98 -1.86
N LYS A 83 -16.66 -0.19 -1.22
CA LYS A 83 -15.36 -0.79 -0.90
C LYS A 83 -14.69 -1.28 -2.16
N ILE A 84 -13.39 -1.08 -2.27
CA ILE A 84 -12.60 -1.45 -3.45
C ILE A 84 -11.41 -2.27 -3.00
N GLY A 85 -11.19 -3.39 -3.69
CA GLY A 85 -9.94 -4.14 -3.62
C GLY A 85 -9.01 -3.74 -4.76
N THR A 86 -7.74 -3.50 -4.45
CA THR A 86 -6.72 -3.16 -5.44
C THR A 86 -5.36 -3.72 -5.01
N ALA A 87 -4.38 -3.68 -5.91
CA ALA A 87 -3.01 -4.06 -5.57
C ALA A 87 -1.98 -3.24 -6.34
N PHE A 88 -0.86 -3.01 -5.68
CA PHE A 88 0.30 -2.27 -6.18
C PHE A 88 1.51 -3.21 -6.15
N VAL A 89 2.16 -3.41 -7.28
CA VAL A 89 3.41 -4.16 -7.40
C VAL A 89 4.52 -3.17 -7.73
N ILE A 90 5.56 -3.14 -6.90
CA ILE A 90 6.60 -2.12 -6.91
C ILE A 90 7.96 -2.79 -7.12
N GLY A 91 8.72 -2.31 -8.10
CA GLY A 91 10.03 -2.85 -8.46
C GLY A 91 9.98 -3.99 -9.48
N ASP A 92 11.17 -4.35 -9.99
CA ASP A 92 11.38 -5.40 -11.00
C ASP A 92 10.38 -5.35 -12.18
N VAL A 93 10.15 -4.13 -12.68
CA VAL A 93 9.06 -3.81 -13.63
C VAL A 93 9.11 -4.72 -14.85
N GLU A 94 10.29 -4.94 -15.43
CA GLU A 94 10.43 -5.76 -16.64
C GLU A 94 9.95 -7.19 -16.41
N GLU A 95 10.35 -7.81 -15.31
CA GLU A 95 9.96 -9.18 -14.98
C GLU A 95 8.48 -9.28 -14.61
N VAL A 96 7.94 -8.27 -13.93
CA VAL A 96 6.50 -8.17 -13.61
C VAL A 96 5.66 -8.01 -14.89
N LEU A 97 6.09 -7.19 -15.84
CA LEU A 97 5.40 -7.00 -17.11
C LEU A 97 5.45 -8.26 -17.99
N LYS A 98 6.56 -9.01 -17.98
CA LYS A 98 6.68 -10.30 -18.70
C LYS A 98 5.73 -11.38 -18.15
N ARG A 99 5.42 -11.35 -16.85
CA ARG A 99 4.53 -12.30 -16.17
C ARG A 99 3.13 -11.75 -15.94
N SER A 100 2.69 -10.80 -16.76
CA SER A 100 1.36 -10.23 -16.64
C SER A 100 0.77 -9.90 -18.01
N ASN A 101 -0.56 -9.77 -18.08
CA ASN A 101 -1.29 -9.39 -19.29
C ASN A 101 -2.15 -8.14 -19.08
N PRO A 102 -2.27 -7.24 -20.07
CA PRO A 102 -3.15 -6.08 -19.93
C PRO A 102 -4.59 -6.57 -20.02
N LEU A 103 -5.41 -6.24 -19.02
CA LEU A 103 -6.86 -6.45 -19.10
C LEU A 103 -7.53 -5.33 -19.87
N ILE A 104 -6.94 -4.13 -19.80
CA ILE A 104 -7.41 -2.91 -20.44
C ILE A 104 -6.23 -2.15 -21.06
N LEU A 105 -6.53 -1.10 -21.83
CA LEU A 105 -5.51 -0.14 -22.24
C LEU A 105 -4.90 0.53 -21.00
N ASN A 106 -3.58 0.60 -20.96
CA ASN A 106 -2.86 1.21 -19.84
C ASN A 106 -3.15 2.72 -19.79
N PRO A 107 -3.81 3.22 -18.73
CA PRO A 107 -4.17 4.64 -18.63
C PRO A 107 -2.97 5.55 -18.39
N TYR A 108 -1.82 5.02 -17.97
CA TYR A 108 -0.59 5.81 -17.75
C TYR A 108 0.29 5.88 -19.00
N LYS A 109 -0.01 5.13 -20.07
CA LYS A 109 0.85 5.10 -21.26
C LYS A 109 0.80 6.44 -21.99
N GLY A 110 1.97 7.04 -22.21
CA GLY A 110 2.11 8.29 -22.96
C GLY A 110 1.98 9.56 -22.11
N HIS A 111 1.77 9.43 -20.80
CA HIS A 111 1.75 10.55 -19.87
C HIS A 111 3.17 10.91 -19.38
N PRO A 112 3.44 12.20 -19.10
CA PRO A 112 4.73 12.63 -18.56
C PRO A 112 4.97 12.02 -17.17
N GLU A 113 6.23 11.77 -16.81
CA GLU A 113 6.61 11.15 -15.53
C GLU A 113 5.99 11.86 -14.32
N LYS A 114 5.89 13.19 -14.32
CA LYS A 114 5.24 13.96 -13.25
C LYS A 114 3.80 13.54 -12.95
N GLU A 115 3.05 13.13 -13.98
CA GLU A 115 1.66 12.66 -13.86
C GLU A 115 1.58 11.17 -13.47
N ARG A 116 2.69 10.45 -13.59
CA ARG A 116 2.82 9.02 -13.27
C ARG A 116 3.53 8.78 -11.95
N ASP A 117 4.14 9.80 -11.36
CA ASP A 117 4.87 9.69 -10.10
C ASP A 117 3.88 9.49 -8.93
N ILE A 118 3.98 8.34 -8.28
CA ILE A 118 3.14 7.99 -7.13
C ILE A 118 3.51 8.76 -5.86
N THR A 119 4.72 9.30 -5.80
CA THR A 119 5.16 10.13 -4.67
C THR A 119 4.60 11.55 -4.74
N ASN A 120 4.12 11.97 -5.92
CA ASN A 120 3.43 13.24 -6.13
C ASN A 120 1.95 13.13 -5.69
N PRO A 121 1.51 13.79 -4.60
CA PRO A 121 0.13 13.70 -4.14
C PRO A 121 -0.92 14.25 -5.12
N GLU A 122 -0.52 15.07 -6.09
CA GLU A 122 -1.42 15.59 -7.12
C GLU A 122 -1.97 14.48 -8.03
N THR A 123 -1.27 13.34 -8.13
CA THR A 123 -1.66 12.19 -8.98
C THR A 123 -2.64 11.26 -8.28
N TRP A 124 -2.80 11.37 -6.95
CA TRP A 124 -3.48 10.35 -6.14
C TRP A 124 -4.98 10.21 -6.42
N GLU A 125 -5.67 11.28 -6.82
CA GLU A 125 -7.07 11.16 -7.25
C GLU A 125 -7.20 10.25 -8.48
N SER A 126 -6.30 10.38 -9.46
CA SER A 126 -6.26 9.49 -10.63
C SER A 126 -5.92 8.05 -10.24
N VAL A 127 -4.98 7.86 -9.31
CA VAL A 127 -4.68 6.52 -8.76
C VAL A 127 -5.91 5.91 -8.11
N MET A 128 -6.65 6.67 -7.30
CA MET A 128 -7.89 6.19 -6.66
C MET A 128 -8.98 5.85 -7.68
N GLU A 129 -9.10 6.63 -8.76
CA GLU A 129 -10.06 6.31 -9.83
C GLU A 129 -9.71 5.01 -10.54
N PHE A 130 -8.44 4.84 -10.89
CA PHE A 130 -7.97 3.63 -11.57
C PHE A 130 -7.87 2.41 -10.65
N ALA A 131 -7.89 2.60 -9.33
CA ALA A 131 -7.88 1.48 -8.37
C ALA A 131 -9.14 0.61 -8.45
N GLN A 132 -10.21 1.12 -9.08
CA GLN A 132 -11.43 0.38 -9.37
C GLN A 132 -11.28 -0.62 -10.52
N LEU A 133 -10.23 -0.50 -11.32
CA LEU A 133 -9.98 -1.37 -12.46
C LEU A 133 -9.58 -2.77 -11.99
N ASP A 134 -9.89 -3.77 -12.81
CA ASP A 134 -9.44 -5.12 -12.53
C ASP A 134 -7.93 -5.28 -12.77
N GLY A 135 -7.26 -6.11 -11.98
CA GLY A 135 -5.81 -6.27 -11.99
C GLY A 135 -5.06 -5.41 -10.96
N VAL A 136 -3.80 -5.11 -11.27
CA VAL A 136 -2.83 -4.44 -10.39
C VAL A 136 -2.19 -3.21 -11.06
N PHE A 137 -1.63 -2.33 -10.24
CA PHE A 137 -0.65 -1.32 -10.66
C PHE A 137 0.75 -1.94 -10.69
N VAL A 138 1.56 -1.53 -11.66
CA VAL A 138 2.99 -1.84 -11.74
C VAL A 138 3.75 -0.52 -11.65
N ILE A 139 4.66 -0.42 -10.68
CA ILE A 139 5.34 0.81 -10.29
C ILE A 139 6.85 0.56 -10.27
N GLY A 140 7.63 1.47 -10.82
CA GLY A 140 9.09 1.46 -10.74
C GLY A 140 9.61 1.67 -9.30
N GLU A 141 10.86 1.29 -9.07
CA GLU A 141 11.54 1.50 -7.78
C GLU A 141 11.70 2.99 -7.45
N ASP A 142 11.68 3.83 -8.49
CA ASP A 142 11.73 5.28 -8.47
C ASP A 142 10.36 5.94 -8.21
N GLY A 143 9.28 5.18 -8.24
CA GLY A 143 7.91 5.65 -7.99
C GLY A 143 7.09 5.96 -9.23
N ILE A 144 7.63 5.73 -10.43
CA ILE A 144 6.90 5.98 -11.66
C ILE A 144 5.91 4.82 -11.91
N ILE A 145 4.64 5.14 -12.08
CA ILE A 145 3.61 4.16 -12.44
C ILE A 145 3.78 3.81 -13.93
N GLU A 146 4.11 2.54 -14.17
CA GLU A 146 4.37 1.99 -15.51
C GLU A 146 3.11 1.41 -16.14
N ALA A 147 2.24 0.80 -15.33
CA ALA A 147 0.95 0.31 -15.80
C ALA A 147 -0.12 0.25 -14.71
N ALA A 148 -1.38 0.31 -15.13
CA ALA A 148 -2.53 -0.10 -14.33
C ALA A 148 -3.41 -1.07 -15.14
N GLY A 149 -4.20 -1.88 -14.44
CA GLY A 149 -5.12 -2.83 -15.06
C GLY A 149 -4.44 -4.10 -15.58
N ARG A 150 -3.43 -4.59 -14.85
CA ARG A 150 -2.65 -5.79 -15.25
C ARG A 150 -3.07 -7.03 -14.49
N TYR A 151 -3.35 -8.10 -15.21
CA TYR A 151 -3.56 -9.43 -14.64
C TYR A 151 -2.21 -10.13 -14.48
N LEU A 152 -1.84 -10.46 -13.25
CA LEU A 152 -0.63 -11.21 -12.96
C LEU A 152 -0.87 -12.71 -13.23
N GLU A 153 0.02 -13.33 -13.99
CA GLU A 153 0.01 -14.77 -14.19
C GLU A 153 0.48 -15.46 -12.91
N VAL A 154 -0.31 -16.41 -12.41
CA VAL A 154 0.03 -17.16 -11.20
C VAL A 154 0.63 -18.50 -11.62
N SER A 155 1.90 -18.75 -11.26
CA SER A 155 2.45 -20.09 -11.41
C SER A 155 1.87 -20.98 -10.31
N GLY A 156 1.29 -22.13 -10.69
CA GLY A 156 0.59 -23.04 -9.76
C GLY A 156 1.48 -23.75 -8.73
N LYS A 157 2.69 -23.25 -8.44
CA LYS A 157 3.60 -23.85 -7.47
C LYS A 157 3.25 -23.39 -6.06
N ASP A 158 2.90 -24.34 -5.19
CA ASP A 158 2.66 -24.27 -3.75
C ASP A 158 3.03 -22.93 -3.08
N LEU A 159 2.10 -21.97 -3.06
CA LEU A 159 2.19 -20.81 -2.18
C LEU A 159 1.46 -21.16 -0.88
N LYS A 160 2.13 -21.01 0.27
CA LYS A 160 1.53 -21.19 1.59
C LYS A 160 0.66 -19.99 1.96
N ILE A 161 -0.40 -19.75 1.20
CA ILE A 161 -1.31 -18.65 1.47
C ILE A 161 -2.37 -19.10 2.46
N LYS A 162 -2.58 -18.30 3.51
CA LYS A 162 -3.67 -18.51 4.48
C LYS A 162 -4.99 -18.68 3.70
N LYS A 163 -5.74 -19.74 4.00
CA LYS A 163 -7.08 -19.98 3.40
C LYS A 163 -7.97 -18.75 3.62
N GLY A 164 -8.66 -18.29 2.57
CA GLY A 164 -9.57 -17.13 2.61
C GLY A 164 -9.06 -15.88 1.90
N LEU A 165 -7.87 -15.91 1.30
CA LEU A 165 -7.32 -14.82 0.50
C LEU A 165 -7.74 -14.96 -0.97
N GLY A 166 -8.28 -13.87 -1.55
CA GLY A 166 -8.78 -13.84 -2.93
C GLY A 166 -7.69 -13.86 -4.00
N GLY A 167 -8.08 -13.89 -5.29
CA GLY A 167 -7.16 -14.03 -6.43
C GLY A 167 -6.01 -13.02 -6.46
N ARG A 168 -6.24 -11.75 -6.07
CA ARG A 168 -5.19 -10.71 -6.03
C ARG A 168 -4.08 -11.02 -5.02
N HIS A 169 -4.42 -11.54 -3.85
CA HIS A 169 -3.43 -11.91 -2.84
C HIS A 169 -2.55 -13.07 -3.32
N LEU A 170 -3.17 -14.07 -3.94
CA LEU A 170 -2.45 -15.20 -4.52
C LEU A 170 -1.48 -14.74 -5.62
N ALA A 171 -1.95 -13.86 -6.49
CA ALA A 171 -1.13 -13.35 -7.58
C ALA A 171 0.02 -12.46 -7.09
N CYS A 172 -0.22 -11.62 -6.08
CA CYS A 172 0.80 -10.77 -5.48
C CYS A 172 1.86 -11.58 -4.70
N ALA A 173 1.46 -12.61 -3.96
CA ALA A 173 2.42 -13.52 -3.35
C ALA A 173 3.22 -14.30 -4.42
N SER A 174 2.59 -14.75 -5.51
CA SER A 174 3.30 -15.44 -6.59
C SER A 174 4.34 -14.54 -7.26
N ILE A 175 3.95 -13.32 -7.63
CA ILE A 175 4.85 -12.44 -8.38
C ILE A 175 6.04 -12.02 -7.53
N THR A 176 5.83 -11.69 -6.25
CA THR A 176 6.91 -11.30 -5.33
C THR A 176 7.84 -12.44 -4.95
N ARG A 177 7.46 -13.70 -5.23
CA ARG A 177 8.32 -14.87 -5.10
C ARG A 177 9.20 -15.11 -6.33
N GLU A 178 8.73 -14.68 -7.48
CA GLU A 178 9.35 -14.95 -8.80
C GLU A 178 10.13 -13.75 -9.34
N THR A 179 10.10 -12.63 -8.62
CA THR A 179 10.71 -11.34 -8.96
C THR A 179 11.21 -10.68 -7.67
N GLU A 180 12.04 -9.66 -7.79
CA GLU A 180 12.44 -8.83 -6.65
C GLU A 180 11.39 -7.75 -6.31
N ALA A 181 10.16 -7.86 -6.82
CA ALA A 181 9.11 -6.90 -6.54
C ALA A 181 8.56 -7.02 -5.11
N ILE A 182 7.93 -5.95 -4.64
CA ILE A 182 7.15 -5.89 -3.40
C ILE A 182 5.70 -5.58 -3.77
N ALA A 183 4.76 -6.27 -3.13
CA ALA A 183 3.34 -6.06 -3.42
C ALA A 183 2.56 -5.57 -2.21
N VAL A 184 1.76 -4.52 -2.39
CA VAL A 184 0.80 -4.00 -1.40
C VAL A 184 -0.60 -4.27 -1.91
N VAL A 185 -1.39 -5.03 -1.15
CA VAL A 185 -2.75 -5.44 -1.53
C VAL A 185 -3.74 -4.83 -0.56
N VAL A 186 -4.78 -4.19 -1.10
CA VAL A 186 -5.96 -3.74 -0.36
C VAL A 186 -7.11 -4.71 -0.69
N SER A 187 -7.68 -5.35 0.31
CA SER A 187 -8.86 -6.19 0.12
C SER A 187 -10.13 -5.34 0.03
N GLU A 188 -11.17 -5.90 -0.57
CA GLU A 188 -12.52 -5.30 -0.52
C GLU A 188 -13.07 -5.21 0.91
N SER A 189 -12.52 -5.96 1.89
CA SER A 189 -12.89 -5.79 3.30
C SER A 189 -12.27 -4.52 3.91
N GLY A 190 -11.21 -3.98 3.32
CA GLY A 190 -10.41 -2.85 3.81
C GLY A 190 -9.11 -3.28 4.51
N ASP A 191 -8.73 -4.54 4.44
CA ASP A 191 -7.46 -5.03 5.01
C ASP A 191 -6.32 -4.72 4.04
N ILE A 192 -5.16 -4.32 4.57
CA ILE A 192 -3.96 -4.05 3.79
C ILE A 192 -2.91 -5.09 4.13
N LYS A 193 -2.31 -5.69 3.10
CA LYS A 193 -1.23 -6.68 3.25
C LYS A 193 -0.03 -6.30 2.39
N ILE A 194 1.17 -6.59 2.87
CA ILE A 194 2.41 -6.45 2.10
C ILE A 194 3.03 -7.84 1.91
N TYR A 195 3.46 -8.13 0.68
CA TYR A 195 4.16 -9.35 0.30
C TYR A 195 5.57 -9.04 -0.19
N LYS A 196 6.53 -9.84 0.27
CA LYS A 196 7.94 -9.87 -0.18
C LYS A 196 8.36 -11.33 -0.21
N ASP A 197 9.04 -11.78 -1.27
CA ASP A 197 9.52 -13.16 -1.42
C ASP A 197 8.41 -14.23 -1.34
N GLY A 198 7.18 -13.84 -1.68
CA GLY A 198 5.98 -14.68 -1.58
C GLY A 198 5.40 -14.85 -0.18
N GLU A 199 5.98 -14.18 0.83
CA GLU A 199 5.53 -14.23 2.21
C GLU A 199 4.81 -12.93 2.61
N GLU A 200 3.81 -13.04 3.48
CA GLU A 200 3.10 -11.90 4.08
C GLU A 200 3.95 -11.31 5.22
N ILE A 201 4.53 -10.13 5.00
CA ILE A 201 5.41 -9.48 5.99
C ILE A 201 4.64 -8.48 6.88
N LEU A 202 3.55 -7.91 6.37
CA LEU A 202 2.68 -6.98 7.09
C LEU A 202 1.19 -7.26 6.83
N GLU A 203 0.38 -7.13 7.87
CA GLU A 203 -1.08 -7.07 7.79
C GLU A 203 -1.57 -5.91 8.66
N ILE A 204 -2.39 -5.04 8.08
CA ILE A 204 -3.13 -3.97 8.76
C ILE A 204 -4.61 -4.29 8.57
N ASN A 205 -5.31 -4.55 9.66
CA ASN A 205 -6.70 -4.98 9.61
C ASN A 205 -7.66 -3.78 9.55
N ALA A 206 -8.73 -3.91 8.77
CA ALA A 206 -9.78 -2.88 8.66
C ALA A 206 -10.42 -2.53 10.02
N SER A 207 -10.43 -3.45 10.98
CA SER A 207 -10.98 -3.19 12.32
C SER A 207 -10.20 -2.15 13.13
N ILE A 208 -8.92 -1.94 12.79
CA ILE A 208 -8.06 -0.92 13.41
C ILE A 208 -7.94 0.35 12.55
N LEU A 209 -8.54 0.37 11.35
CA LEU A 209 -8.61 1.49 10.40
C LEU A 209 -9.95 2.18 10.42
#